data_AF-X6LEZ0-F1
#
_entry.id   AF-X6LEZ0-F1
#
_cell.length_a   1.000
_cell.length_b   1.000
_cell.length_c   1.000
_cell.angle_alpha   90.00
_cell.angle_beta   90.00
_cell.angle_gamma   90.00
#
_symmetry.space_group_name_H-M   'P 1'
#
loop_
_entity.id
_entity.type
_entity.pdbx_description
1 polymer ?
#
loop_
_entity_poly.entity_id
_entity_poly.type
_entity_poly.pdbx_seq_one_letter_code
_entity_poly.pdbx_strand_id
1 'polypeptide(L)'
;MSSEELLFKFYNNTELTNKYPLLFNILKVIEKLERVKYLSSIGQWMKYCYMEYSGRLTYRECQNTTINTIISNCHDKKAIQEWQGFKQCWNMFANERINTGSTEITIPKLSNHDKEMRFNYCTAHTNTPGLFI
;
A
#
# COMPACT_ATOMS: atom_id res chain seq x y z
N MET A 1 -12.46 5.88 29.55
CA MET A 1 -12.14 6.95 28.58
C MET A 1 -11.49 6.29 27.39
N SER A 2 -12.12 6.31 26.23
CA SER A 2 -11.60 5.67 25.00
C SER A 2 -10.48 6.50 24.36
N SER A 3 -9.71 5.88 23.45
CA SER A 3 -8.71 6.59 22.63
C SER A 3 -9.34 7.71 21.80
N GLU A 4 -10.55 7.49 21.29
CA GLU A 4 -11.32 8.45 20.49
C GLU A 4 -11.78 9.66 21.31
N GLU A 5 -12.26 9.44 22.54
CA GLU A 5 -12.65 10.52 23.47
C GLU A 5 -11.45 11.38 23.86
N LEU A 6 -10.28 10.76 24.01
CA LEU A 6 -9.03 11.45 24.30
C LEU A 6 -8.54 12.28 23.10
N LEU A 7 -8.57 11.70 21.89
CA LEU A 7 -8.23 12.40 20.64
C LEU A 7 -9.15 13.60 20.40
N PHE A 8 -10.46 13.44 20.63
CA PHE A 8 -11.44 14.53 20.47
C PHE A 8 -11.16 15.71 21.42
N LYS A 9 -10.78 15.44 22.68
CA LYS A 9 -10.37 16.49 23.62
C LYS A 9 -9.09 17.20 23.18
N PHE A 10 -8.13 16.47 22.60
CA PHE A 10 -6.90 17.06 22.08
C PHE A 10 -7.13 17.90 20.82
N TYR A 11 -8.01 17.48 19.91
CA TYR A 11 -8.32 18.26 18.70
C TYR A 11 -8.98 19.60 18.99
N ASN A 12 -9.81 19.67 20.04
CA ASN A 12 -10.50 20.89 20.43
C ASN A 12 -9.66 21.82 21.32
N ASN A 13 -8.43 21.43 21.67
CA ASN A 13 -7.54 22.26 22.47
C ASN A 13 -6.68 23.16 21.56
N THR A 14 -7.05 24.43 21.48
CA THR A 14 -6.33 25.45 20.69
C THR A 14 -4.93 25.73 21.23
N GLU A 15 -4.70 25.58 22.53
CA GLU A 15 -3.38 25.75 23.15
C GLU A 15 -2.42 24.64 22.71
N LEU A 16 -2.93 23.40 22.56
CA LEU A 16 -2.15 22.26 22.06
C LEU A 16 -1.62 22.50 20.65
N THR A 17 -2.44 23.10 19.78
CA THR A 17 -2.05 23.42 18.39
C THR A 17 -0.92 24.44 18.35
N ASN A 18 -0.97 25.47 19.20
CA ASN A 18 0.01 26.55 19.21
C ASN A 18 1.31 26.17 19.93
N LYS A 19 1.20 25.45 21.04
CA LYS A 19 2.33 25.12 21.93
C LYS A 19 3.04 23.83 21.53
N TYR A 20 2.30 22.87 20.96
CA TYR A 20 2.81 21.55 20.55
C TYR A 20 2.31 21.17 19.14
N PRO A 21 2.64 21.97 18.10
CA PRO A 21 2.12 21.77 16.75
C PRO A 21 2.48 20.39 16.17
N LEU A 22 3.67 19.87 16.49
CA LEU A 22 4.10 18.53 16.05
C LEU A 22 3.22 17.43 16.65
N LEU A 23 3.00 17.48 17.97
CA LEU A 23 2.16 16.50 18.68
C LEU A 23 0.73 16.55 18.15
N PHE A 24 0.18 17.75 17.97
CA PHE A 24 -1.15 17.93 17.41
C PHE A 24 -1.28 17.30 16.01
N ASN A 25 -0.29 17.52 15.14
CA ASN A 25 -0.28 16.94 13.80
C ASN A 25 -0.11 15.42 13.83
N ILE A 26 0.73 14.87 14.71
CA ILE A 26 0.90 13.41 14.87
C ILE A 26 -0.42 12.78 15.31
N LEU A 27 -1.11 13.37 16.30
CA LEU A 27 -2.40 12.86 16.78
C LEU A 27 -3.43 12.78 15.66
N LYS A 28 -3.48 13.79 14.78
CA LYS A 28 -4.37 13.81 13.60
C LYS A 28 -4.18 12.65 12.64
N VAL A 29 -2.98 12.08 12.59
CA VAL A 29 -2.63 11.02 11.64
C VAL A 29 -2.16 9.75 12.33
N ILE A 30 -2.37 9.60 13.64
CA ILE A 30 -1.75 8.52 14.42
C ILE A 30 -2.16 7.13 13.92
N GLU A 31 -3.43 6.94 13.59
CA GLU A 31 -3.95 5.70 12.98
C GLU A 31 -3.36 5.43 11.58
N LYS A 32 -2.95 6.48 10.86
CA LYS A 32 -2.25 6.37 9.58
C LYS A 32 -0.76 6.09 9.77
N LEU A 33 -0.15 6.63 10.83
CA LEU A 33 1.26 6.40 11.17
C LEU A 33 1.52 4.96 11.59
N GLU A 34 0.57 4.29 12.25
CA GLU A 34 0.70 2.85 12.54
C GLU A 34 0.91 2.01 11.27
N ARG A 35 0.49 2.52 10.11
CA ARG A 35 0.60 1.84 8.80
C ARG A 35 2.04 1.88 8.26
N VAL A 36 2.91 2.76 8.78
CA VAL A 36 4.34 2.86 8.41
C VAL A 36 5.07 1.54 8.65
N LYS A 37 4.60 0.71 9.60
CA LYS A 37 5.17 -0.63 9.85
C LYS A 37 5.16 -1.54 8.62
N TYR A 38 4.24 -1.31 7.67
CA TYR A 38 4.14 -2.09 6.44
C TYR A 38 5.05 -1.59 5.30
N LEU A 39 5.76 -0.46 5.47
CA LEU A 39 6.65 0.07 4.42
C LEU A 39 7.73 -0.94 4.02
N SER A 40 8.27 -1.68 4.99
CA SER A 40 9.25 -2.73 4.70
C SER A 40 8.64 -3.80 3.79
N SER A 41 7.44 -4.30 4.12
CA SER A 41 6.77 -5.32 3.31
C SER A 41 6.42 -4.84 1.92
N ILE A 42 5.98 -3.59 1.78
CA ILE A 42 5.74 -2.97 0.48
C ILE A 42 7.03 -2.94 -0.34
N GLY A 43 8.11 -2.40 0.24
CA GLY A 43 9.39 -2.28 -0.44
C GLY A 43 9.99 -3.63 -0.83
N GLN A 44 9.92 -4.63 0.05
CA GLN A 44 10.46 -5.97 -0.23
C GLN A 44 9.62 -6.70 -1.29
N TRP A 45 8.29 -6.58 -1.25
CA TRP A 45 7.44 -7.14 -2.29
C TRP A 45 7.71 -6.52 -3.66
N MET A 46 7.75 -5.18 -3.73
CA MET A 46 8.08 -4.47 -4.97
C MET A 46 9.47 -4.85 -5.50
N LYS A 47 10.47 -4.95 -4.62
CA LYS A 47 11.81 -5.41 -4.96
C LYS A 47 11.80 -6.82 -5.54
N TYR A 48 11.06 -7.76 -4.93
CA TYR A 48 10.93 -9.12 -5.45
C TYR A 48 10.30 -9.11 -6.86
N CYS A 49 9.20 -8.39 -7.03
CA CYS A 49 8.53 -8.23 -8.33
C CYS A 49 9.49 -7.68 -9.40
N TYR A 50 10.28 -6.67 -9.04
CA TYR A 50 11.30 -6.11 -9.91
C TYR A 50 12.37 -7.14 -10.28
N MET A 51 13.00 -7.77 -9.29
CA MET A 51 14.11 -8.70 -9.53
C MET A 51 13.70 -9.91 -10.37
N GLU A 52 12.50 -10.44 -10.17
CA GLU A 52 12.05 -11.66 -10.84
C GLU A 52 11.40 -11.46 -12.19
N TYR A 53 10.83 -10.28 -12.46
CA TYR A 53 10.01 -10.08 -13.67
C TYR A 53 10.49 -8.92 -14.54
N SER A 54 11.42 -8.09 -14.06
CA SER A 54 12.00 -7.01 -14.87
C SER A 54 12.77 -7.55 -16.07
N GLY A 55 12.44 -7.03 -17.25
CA GLY A 55 13.00 -7.48 -18.54
C GLY A 55 12.57 -8.89 -18.98
N ARG A 56 11.80 -9.63 -18.16
CA ARG A 56 11.35 -10.99 -18.46
C ARG A 56 9.91 -11.06 -18.93
N LEU A 57 9.04 -10.18 -18.43
CA LEU A 57 7.66 -10.06 -18.90
C LEU A 57 7.50 -8.86 -19.83
N THR A 58 6.84 -9.08 -20.97
CA THR A 58 6.31 -7.99 -21.78
C THR A 58 5.16 -7.30 -21.04
N TYR A 59 4.81 -6.08 -21.46
CA TYR A 59 3.69 -5.34 -20.91
C TYR A 59 2.36 -6.11 -20.99
N ARG A 60 2.11 -6.78 -22.12
CA ARG A 60 0.88 -7.58 -22.32
C ARG A 60 0.84 -8.79 -21.40
N GLU A 61 1.97 -9.43 -21.17
CA GLU A 61 2.07 -10.55 -20.22
C GLU A 61 1.87 -10.06 -18.79
N CYS A 62 2.44 -8.91 -18.41
CA CYS A 62 2.22 -8.30 -17.10
C CYS A 62 0.74 -8.00 -16.83
N GLN A 63 0.03 -7.44 -17.82
CA GLN A 63 -1.41 -7.16 -17.68
C GLN A 63 -2.28 -8.41 -17.50
N ASN A 64 -1.87 -9.53 -18.11
CA ASN A 64 -2.60 -10.80 -18.06
C ASN A 64 -2.17 -11.69 -16.88
N THR A 65 -1.05 -11.35 -16.22
CA THR A 65 -0.53 -12.11 -15.09
C THR A 65 -1.25 -11.70 -13.81
N THR A 66 -1.68 -12.69 -13.04
CA THR A 66 -2.31 -12.46 -11.73
C THR A 66 -1.30 -12.61 -10.60
N ILE A 67 -1.53 -11.92 -9.50
CA ILE A 67 -0.73 -12.08 -8.29
C ILE A 67 -0.76 -13.53 -7.80
N ASN A 68 -1.89 -14.23 -7.93
CA ASN A 68 -1.95 -15.65 -7.60
C ASN A 68 -1.01 -16.51 -8.46
N THR A 69 -0.85 -16.21 -9.75
CA THR A 69 0.13 -16.87 -10.62
C THR A 69 1.56 -16.63 -10.10
N ILE A 70 1.87 -15.38 -9.74
CA ILE A 70 3.18 -15.00 -9.18
C ILE A 70 3.46 -15.74 -7.87
N ILE A 71 2.48 -15.80 -6.96
CA ILE A 71 2.61 -16.48 -5.66
C ILE A 71 2.72 -17.99 -5.83
N SER A 72 1.93 -18.58 -6.72
CA SER A 72 1.96 -20.04 -6.97
C SER A 72 3.30 -20.51 -7.51
N ASN A 73 3.98 -19.64 -8.27
CA ASN A 73 5.31 -19.90 -8.82
C ASN A 73 6.45 -19.38 -7.92
N CYS A 74 6.13 -18.75 -6.78
CA CYS A 74 7.11 -18.19 -5.87
C CYS A 74 7.66 -19.27 -4.94
N HIS A 75 8.97 -19.51 -5.00
CA HIS A 75 9.65 -20.43 -4.08
C HIS A 75 10.16 -19.73 -2.81
N ASP A 76 10.20 -18.39 -2.80
CA ASP A 76 10.64 -17.61 -1.64
C ASP A 76 9.46 -17.37 -0.67
N LYS A 77 9.45 -18.14 0.42
CA LYS A 77 8.46 -17.99 1.50
C LYS A 77 8.45 -16.59 2.12
N LYS A 78 9.60 -15.88 2.13
CA LYS A 78 9.65 -14.51 2.65
C LYS A 78 8.90 -13.57 1.73
N ALA A 79 9.12 -13.64 0.41
CA ALA A 79 8.38 -12.83 -0.55
C ALA A 79 6.86 -13.03 -0.44
N ILE A 80 6.40 -14.27 -0.19
CA ILE A 80 4.97 -14.56 0.07
C ILE A 80 4.47 -13.87 1.36
N GLN A 81 5.28 -13.83 2.42
CA GLN A 81 4.92 -13.10 3.65
C GLN A 81 4.87 -11.59 3.43
N GLU A 82 5.81 -11.04 2.66
CA GLU A 82 5.82 -9.62 2.33
C GLU A 82 4.61 -9.23 1.47
N TRP A 83 4.15 -10.11 0.57
CA TRP A 83 2.86 -9.94 -0.11
C TRP A 83 1.68 -9.83 0.87
N GLN A 84 1.63 -10.69 1.89
CA GLN A 84 0.56 -10.62 2.90
C GLN A 84 0.62 -9.28 3.66
N GLY A 85 1.82 -8.80 4.00
CA GLY A 85 2.03 -7.48 4.60
C GLY A 85 1.56 -6.34 3.71
N PHE A 86 1.91 -6.38 2.42
CA PHE A 86 1.41 -5.43 1.41
C PHE A 86 -0.13 -5.43 1.35
N LYS A 87 -0.72 -6.62 1.26
CA LYS A 87 -2.18 -6.80 1.15
C LYS A 87 -2.91 -6.26 2.37
N GLN A 88 -2.41 -6.54 3.57
CA GLN A 88 -2.97 -5.99 4.82
C GLN A 88 -2.94 -4.47 4.81
N CYS A 89 -1.79 -3.87 4.45
CA CYS A 89 -1.65 -2.43 4.38
C CYS A 89 -2.63 -1.81 3.37
N TRP A 90 -2.66 -2.33 2.15
CA TRP A 90 -3.53 -1.83 1.09
C TRP A 90 -5.01 -1.89 1.51
N ASN A 91 -5.44 -3.01 2.08
CA ASN A 91 -6.83 -3.18 2.50
C ASN A 91 -7.27 -2.26 3.64
N MET A 92 -6.33 -1.69 4.40
CA MET A 92 -6.65 -0.65 5.39
C MET A 92 -6.97 0.70 4.74
N PHE A 93 -6.47 0.97 3.53
CA PHE A 93 -6.82 2.14 2.74
C PHE A 93 -7.98 1.88 1.76
N ALA A 94 -8.49 0.64 1.70
CA ALA A 94 -9.56 0.30 0.78
C ALA A 94 -10.79 1.18 1.03
N ASN A 95 -11.40 1.64 -0.06
CA ASN A 95 -12.52 2.58 -0.10
C ASN A 95 -12.19 4.02 0.33
N GLU A 96 -10.94 4.33 0.74
CA GLU A 96 -10.52 5.72 0.85
C GLU A 96 -10.48 6.34 -0.57
N ARG A 97 -10.94 7.59 -0.66
CA ARG A 97 -10.84 8.38 -1.90
C ARG A 97 -9.56 9.19 -1.88
N ILE A 98 -8.75 9.00 -2.90
CA ILE A 98 -7.50 9.74 -3.10
C ILE A 98 -7.65 10.67 -4.29
N ASN A 99 -7.28 11.94 -4.11
CA ASN A 99 -7.20 12.89 -5.20
C ASN A 99 -5.77 12.87 -5.75
N THR A 100 -5.62 12.47 -7.00
CA THR A 100 -4.34 12.42 -7.71
C THR A 100 -4.07 13.68 -8.55
N GLY A 101 -4.70 14.80 -8.20
CA GLY A 101 -4.62 16.09 -8.89
C GLY A 101 -5.58 16.19 -10.07
N SER A 102 -5.57 15.19 -10.97
CA SER A 102 -6.44 15.15 -12.16
C SER A 102 -7.67 14.25 -12.01
N THR A 103 -7.64 13.31 -11.07
CA THR A 103 -8.69 12.29 -10.90
C THR A 103 -8.84 11.88 -9.44
N GLU A 104 -10.09 11.74 -9.01
CA GLU A 104 -10.43 11.08 -7.74
C GLU A 104 -10.53 9.58 -7.99
N ILE A 105 -9.76 8.80 -7.23
CA ILE A 105 -9.72 7.34 -7.33
C ILE A 105 -10.13 6.78 -5.98
N THR A 106 -11.08 5.84 -5.99
CA THR A 106 -11.38 5.03 -4.81
C THR A 106 -10.41 3.86 -4.77
N ILE A 107 -9.68 3.70 -3.67
CA ILE A 107 -8.73 2.59 -3.53
C ILE A 107 -9.52 1.26 -3.51
N PRO A 108 -9.29 0.35 -4.45
CA PRO A 108 -10.01 -0.92 -4.51
C PRO A 108 -9.62 -1.81 -3.34
N LYS A 109 -10.54 -2.62 -2.82
CA LYS A 109 -10.19 -3.65 -1.83
C LYS A 109 -9.56 -4.85 -2.55
N LEU A 110 -8.41 -5.31 -2.06
CA LEU A 110 -7.81 -6.57 -2.52
C LEU A 110 -8.59 -7.72 -1.87
N SER A 111 -9.27 -8.51 -2.70
CA SER A 111 -10.10 -9.61 -2.21
C SER A 111 -9.23 -10.69 -1.52
N ASN A 112 -9.85 -11.53 -0.69
CA ASN A 112 -9.17 -12.73 -0.15
C ASN A 112 -8.89 -13.79 -1.23
N HIS A 113 -9.46 -13.61 -2.42
CA HIS A 113 -9.21 -14.44 -3.58
C HIS A 113 -8.25 -13.72 -4.52
N ASP A 114 -6.95 -13.88 -4.29
CA ASP A 114 -5.85 -13.31 -5.10
C ASP A 114 -5.92 -13.68 -6.60
N LYS A 115 -6.91 -14.49 -7.00
CA LYS A 115 -7.18 -14.99 -8.35
C LYS A 115 -7.47 -13.90 -9.39
N GLU A 116 -7.96 -12.73 -8.98
CA GLU A 116 -8.36 -11.67 -9.93
C GLU A 116 -7.44 -10.44 -9.90
N MET A 117 -6.49 -10.39 -8.96
CA MET A 117 -5.63 -9.21 -8.84
C MET A 117 -4.53 -9.25 -9.89
N ARG A 118 -4.50 -8.21 -10.73
CA ARG A 118 -3.48 -8.07 -11.77
C ARG A 118 -2.13 -7.69 -11.16
N PHE A 119 -1.08 -8.28 -11.69
CA PHE A 119 0.30 -8.03 -11.24
C PHE A 119 0.74 -6.58 -11.43
N ASN A 120 0.20 -5.89 -12.42
CA ASN A 120 0.56 -4.51 -12.75
C ASN A 120 0.23 -3.48 -11.64
N TYR A 121 -0.59 -3.82 -10.64
CA TYR A 121 -0.79 -2.97 -9.46
C TYR A 121 0.42 -2.93 -8.52
N CYS A 122 1.35 -3.88 -8.64
CA CYS A 122 2.54 -4.00 -7.80
C CYS A 122 3.82 -3.51 -8.52
N THR A 123 3.68 -2.93 -9.71
CA THR A 123 4.81 -2.53 -10.55
C THR A 123 4.62 -1.09 -11.01
N ALA A 124 5.56 -0.19 -10.75
CA ALA A 124 5.52 1.14 -11.34
C ALA A 124 5.90 1.06 -12.82
N HIS A 125 5.08 1.63 -13.71
CA HIS A 125 5.30 1.61 -15.14
C HIS A 125 5.54 3.01 -15.67
N THR A 126 6.66 3.22 -16.34
CA THR A 126 6.95 4.48 -17.04
C THR A 126 7.03 4.34 -18.56
N ASN A 127 7.26 3.15 -19.15
CA ASN A 127 7.37 2.94 -20.62
C ASN A 127 7.11 1.47 -21.04
N THR A 128 7.25 1.13 -22.34
CA THR A 128 7.19 -0.24 -22.93
C THR A 128 8.52 -0.58 -23.65
N PRO A 129 9.15 -1.76 -23.43
CA PRO A 129 8.92 -2.70 -22.34
C PRO A 129 9.48 -2.06 -21.06
N GLY A 130 8.59 -1.77 -20.11
CA GLY A 130 8.87 -0.84 -19.04
C GLY A 130 9.97 -1.28 -18.11
N LEU A 131 10.82 -0.32 -17.72
CA LEU A 131 11.47 -0.41 -16.42
C LEU A 131 10.36 -0.58 -15.38
N PHE A 132 10.37 -1.74 -14.74
CA PHE A 132 9.71 -1.95 -13.47
C PHE A 132 10.45 -1.02 -12.48
N ILE A 133 9.77 -0.27 -11.62
CA ILE A 133 10.39 0.34 -10.43
C ILE A 133 9.71 -0.27 -9.22
#